data_AF-A0A2X1N8J7-F1
#
_entry.id   AF-A0A2X1N8J7-F1
#
_cell.length_a   1.000
_cell.length_b   1.000
_cell.length_c   1.000
_cell.angle_alpha   90.00
_cell.angle_beta   90.00
_cell.angle_gamma   90.00
#
_symmetry.space_group_name_H-M   'P 1'
#
loop_
_entity.id
_entity.type
_entity.pdbx_description
1 polymer ?
#
loop_
_entity_poly.entity_id
_entity_poly.type
_entity_poly.pdbx_seq_one_letter_code
_entity_poly.pdbx_strand_id
1 'polypeptide(L)'
;MLTEGAKGMKGAIQKAEEIVASIQRNTCCCNNSAIRQTLKFHEKTTGPEIWEDTDGQVDVFIAGVGTGGTLTGVSRYIKGTKRQDRSYLCRR
;
A
#
# COMPACT_ATOMS: atom_id res chain seq x y z
N MET A 1 16.58 -20.54 -11.25
CA MET A 1 15.19 -20.04 -11.16
C MET A 1 14.97 -19.52 -9.74
N LEU A 2 14.52 -18.27 -9.56
CA LEU A 2 14.41 -17.64 -8.23
C LEU A 2 13.17 -18.11 -7.46
N THR A 3 12.01 -18.14 -8.10
CA THR A 3 10.75 -18.70 -7.57
C THR A 3 9.91 -19.31 -8.68
N GLU A 4 9.02 -20.25 -8.31
CA GLU A 4 8.06 -20.84 -9.25
C GLU A 4 6.86 -19.93 -9.49
N GLY A 5 6.54 -19.71 -10.77
CA GLY A 5 5.39 -18.88 -11.16
C GLY A 5 4.06 -19.39 -10.58
N ALA A 6 3.91 -20.72 -10.46
CA ALA A 6 2.73 -21.34 -9.85
C ALA A 6 2.55 -20.97 -8.35
N LYS A 7 3.62 -20.63 -7.64
CA LYS A 7 3.57 -20.26 -6.21
C LYS A 7 3.19 -18.80 -5.97
N GLY A 8 3.13 -17.99 -7.04
CA GLY A 8 2.71 -16.59 -7.00
C GLY A 8 3.44 -15.76 -5.93
N MET A 9 2.73 -14.76 -5.38
CA MET A 9 3.30 -13.83 -4.39
C MET A 9 3.75 -14.53 -3.10
N LYS A 10 3.07 -15.61 -2.69
CA LYS A 10 3.45 -16.38 -1.50
C LYS A 10 4.83 -17.02 -1.66
N GLY A 11 5.12 -17.60 -2.83
CA GLY A 11 6.43 -18.16 -3.13
C GLY A 11 7.54 -17.09 -3.17
N ALA A 12 7.24 -15.90 -3.70
CA ALA A 12 8.16 -14.77 -3.70
C ALA A 12 8.52 -14.30 -2.28
N ILE A 13 7.52 -14.17 -1.41
CA ILE A 13 7.72 -13.77 -0.01
C ILE A 13 8.56 -14.81 0.74
N GLN A 14 8.19 -16.09 0.64
CA GLN A 14 8.93 -17.18 1.30
C GLN A 14 10.41 -17.18 0.87
N LYS A 15 10.68 -16.99 -0.42
CA LYS A 15 12.06 -16.96 -0.90
C LYS A 15 12.83 -15.72 -0.43
N ALA A 16 12.18 -14.57 -0.36
CA ALA A 16 12.78 -13.36 0.18
C ALA A 16 13.14 -13.53 1.68
N GLU A 17 12.28 -14.19 2.45
CA GLU A 17 12.53 -14.51 3.86
C GLU A 17 13.70 -15.50 4.02
N GLU A 18 13.78 -16.54 3.19
CA GLU A 18 14.93 -17.45 3.15
C GLU A 18 16.24 -16.71 2.85
N ILE A 19 16.23 -15.80 1.88
CA ILE A 19 17.41 -15.01 1.50
C ILE A 19 17.84 -14.11 2.64
N VAL A 20 16.92 -13.39 3.27
CA VAL A 20 17.25 -12.53 4.41
C VAL A 20 17.76 -13.34 5.61
N ALA A 21 17.21 -14.53 5.87
CA ALA A 21 17.71 -15.42 6.90
C ALA A 21 19.14 -15.93 6.61
N SER A 22 19.50 -16.09 5.33
CA SER A 22 20.81 -16.57 4.91
C SER A 22 21.93 -15.51 4.94
N ILE A 23 21.59 -14.22 4.89
CA ILE A 23 22.57 -13.12 4.83
C ILE A 23 22.63 -12.41 6.20
N GLN A 24 23.76 -12.52 6.89
CA GLN A 24 23.94 -12.01 8.26
C GLN A 24 24.39 -10.53 8.36
N ARG A 25 24.62 -9.81 7.25
CA ARG A 25 24.94 -8.37 7.27
C ARG A 25 24.22 -7.60 6.17
N ASN A 26 23.68 -6.43 6.53
CA ASN A 26 23.08 -5.42 5.64
C ASN A 26 21.87 -5.85 4.80
N THR A 27 21.13 -6.88 5.22
CA THR A 27 19.88 -7.29 4.57
C THR A 27 18.68 -6.69 5.29
N CYS A 28 17.81 -6.02 4.53
CA CYS A 28 16.51 -5.52 5.01
C CYS A 28 15.40 -6.20 4.21
N CYS A 29 14.48 -6.90 4.90
CA CYS A 29 13.31 -7.48 4.26
C CYS A 29 12.13 -6.51 4.39
N CYS A 30 11.81 -5.82 3.29
CA CYS A 30 10.60 -5.00 3.18
C CYS A 30 9.38 -5.90 2.91
N ASN A 31 9.02 -6.75 3.87
CA ASN A 31 7.85 -7.62 3.73
C ASN A 31 6.52 -6.85 3.98
N ASN A 32 5.40 -7.52 3.72
CA ASN A 32 4.05 -6.97 3.89
C ASN A 32 3.71 -6.55 5.35
N SER A 33 4.58 -6.78 6.34
CA SER A 33 4.46 -6.19 7.69
C SER A 33 4.45 -4.66 7.66
N ALA A 34 4.85 -4.07 6.54
CA ALA A 34 4.71 -2.67 6.26
C ALA A 34 3.28 -2.19 6.06
N ILE A 35 2.19 -3.00 6.05
CA ILE A 35 0.81 -2.48 5.84
C ILE A 35 0.54 -1.25 6.72
N ARG A 36 0.93 -1.26 8.00
CA ARG A 36 0.77 -0.11 8.90
C ARG A 36 1.66 1.09 8.52
N GLN A 37 2.88 0.85 8.02
CA GLN A 37 3.77 1.90 7.55
C GLN A 37 3.35 2.46 6.18
N THR A 38 3.02 1.60 5.23
CA THR A 38 2.49 1.93 3.90
C THR A 38 1.17 2.69 3.98
N LEU A 39 0.26 2.30 4.90
CA LEU A 39 -0.94 3.10 5.17
C LEU A 39 -0.58 4.51 5.63
N LYS A 40 0.24 4.59 6.69
CA LYS A 40 0.65 5.87 7.28
C LYS A 40 1.40 6.75 6.28
N PHE A 41 2.14 6.15 5.36
CA PHE A 41 2.83 6.86 4.31
C PHE A 41 1.81 7.52 3.38
N HIS A 42 0.92 6.74 2.76
CA HIS A 42 -0.11 7.30 1.86
C HIS A 42 -1.09 8.25 2.55
N GLU A 43 -1.37 8.07 3.85
CA GLU A 43 -2.17 9.02 4.64
C GLU A 43 -1.44 10.35 4.88
N LYS A 44 -0.10 10.34 4.94
CA LYS A 44 0.73 11.52 5.22
C LYS A 44 1.31 12.19 3.98
N THR A 45 1.32 11.53 2.82
CA THR A 45 1.91 12.06 1.58
C THR A 45 0.87 12.08 0.46
N THR A 46 0.52 10.92 -0.09
CA THR A 46 -0.35 10.81 -1.25
C THR A 46 -1.75 11.38 -1.02
N GLY A 47 -2.31 11.24 0.19
CA GLY A 47 -3.59 11.82 0.57
C GLY A 47 -3.59 13.35 0.52
N PRO A 48 -2.69 14.02 1.25
CA PRO A 48 -2.49 15.47 1.16
C PRO A 48 -2.22 15.96 -0.26
N GLU A 49 -1.34 15.31 -1.01
CA GLU A 49 -1.00 15.69 -2.39
C GLU A 49 -2.26 15.74 -3.27
N ILE A 50 -3.08 14.68 -3.26
CA ILE A 50 -4.34 14.65 -4.03
C ILE A 50 -5.31 15.73 -3.55
N TRP A 51 -5.37 15.99 -2.25
CA TRP A 51 -6.28 16.99 -1.69
C TRP A 51 -5.88 18.41 -2.09
N GLU A 52 -4.60 18.73 -1.99
CA GLU A 52 -4.03 20.03 -2.37
C GLU A 52 -4.15 20.25 -3.88
N ASP A 53 -3.77 19.27 -4.70
CA ASP A 53 -3.84 19.36 -6.17
C ASP A 53 -5.27 19.46 -6.71
N THR A 54 -6.27 19.07 -5.92
CA THR A 54 -7.69 19.19 -6.29
C THR A 54 -8.41 20.35 -5.59
N ASP A 55 -7.69 21.21 -4.87
CA ASP A 55 -8.25 22.28 -4.05
C ASP A 55 -9.37 21.79 -3.10
N GLY A 56 -9.24 20.56 -2.60
CA GLY A 56 -10.23 19.89 -1.75
C GLY A 56 -11.52 19.47 -2.46
N GLN A 57 -11.57 19.51 -3.80
CA GLN A 57 -12.76 19.19 -4.60
C GLN A 57 -12.81 17.72 -5.05
N VAL A 58 -11.89 16.86 -4.61
CA VAL A 58 -11.95 15.43 -4.91
C VAL A 58 -13.23 14.79 -4.34
N ASP A 59 -14.07 14.23 -5.20
CA ASP A 59 -15.33 13.57 -4.83
C ASP A 59 -15.27 12.05 -4.88
N VAL A 60 -14.47 11.52 -5.81
CA VAL A 60 -14.35 10.09 -6.07
C VAL A 60 -12.87 9.75 -6.21
N PHE A 61 -12.41 8.84 -5.36
CA PHE A 61 -11.08 8.25 -5.47
C PHE A 61 -11.21 6.76 -5.81
N ILE A 62 -10.51 6.33 -6.87
CA ILE A 62 -10.49 4.95 -7.36
C ILE A 62 -9.04 4.47 -7.38
N ALA A 63 -8.78 3.34 -6.75
CA ALA A 63 -7.47 2.70 -6.77
C ALA A 63 -7.60 1.18 -6.92
N GLY A 64 -6.67 0.57 -7.65
CA GLY A 64 -6.51 -0.88 -7.67
C GLY A 64 -5.98 -1.40 -6.33
N VAL A 65 -6.32 -2.64 -5.97
CA VAL A 65 -5.93 -3.23 -4.67
C VAL A 65 -4.96 -4.39 -4.86
N GLY A 66 -3.72 -4.18 -4.42
CA GLY A 66 -2.75 -5.22 -4.10
C GLY A 66 -2.69 -5.46 -2.58
N THR A 67 -1.82 -4.72 -1.89
CA THR A 67 -1.73 -4.74 -0.42
C THR A 67 -2.83 -3.95 0.29
N GLY A 68 -3.56 -3.10 -0.45
CA GLY A 68 -4.61 -2.21 0.07
C GLY A 68 -4.11 -0.93 0.75
N GLY A 69 -2.80 -0.70 0.81
CA GLY A 69 -2.19 0.45 1.49
C GLY A 69 -2.59 1.80 0.89
N THR A 70 -2.56 1.92 -0.43
CA THR A 70 -2.89 3.16 -1.15
C THR A 70 -4.35 3.56 -0.95
N LEU A 71 -5.28 2.64 -1.25
CA LEU A 71 -6.70 2.89 -1.06
C LEU A 71 -7.01 3.30 0.38
N THR A 72 -6.46 2.57 1.35
CA THR A 72 -6.78 2.82 2.76
C THR A 72 -6.16 4.12 3.28
N GLY A 73 -4.89 4.39 2.98
CA GLY A 73 -4.19 5.59 3.45
C GLY A 73 -4.78 6.87 2.87
N VAL A 74 -4.97 6.92 1.55
CA VAL A 74 -5.57 8.07 0.86
C VAL A 74 -7.02 8.28 1.33
N SER A 75 -7.82 7.21 1.43
CA SER A 75 -9.20 7.33 1.91
C SER A 75 -9.27 7.87 3.34
N ARG A 76 -8.40 7.42 4.24
CA ARG A 76 -8.39 7.92 5.64
C ARG A 76 -8.14 9.43 5.70
N TYR A 77 -7.16 9.90 4.94
CA TYR A 77 -6.86 11.33 4.88
C TYR A 77 -8.07 12.12 4.35
N ILE A 78 -8.56 11.78 3.15
CA ILE A 78 -9.66 12.50 2.50
C ILE A 78 -10.92 12.49 3.37
N LYS A 79 -11.30 11.32 3.92
CA LYS A 79 -12.49 11.19 4.79
C LYS A 79 -12.33 11.98 6.09
N GLY A 80 -11.13 11.97 6.68
CA GLY A 80 -10.81 12.74 7.88
C GLY A 80 -10.92 14.25 7.66
N THR A 81 -10.46 14.74 6.51
CA THR A 81 -10.49 16.17 6.16
C THR A 81 -11.89 16.63 5.72
N LYS A 82 -12.55 15.88 4.83
CA LYS A 82 -13.86 16.25 4.25
C LYS A 82 -15.06 15.89 5.14
N ARG A 83 -14.86 15.15 6.24
CA ARG A 83 -15.92 14.52 7.06
C ARG A 83 -16.94 13.74 6.21
N GLN A 84 -16.46 13.08 5.16
CA GLN A 84 -17.30 12.40 4.17
C GLN A 84 -16.98 10.92 4.12
N ASP A 85 -17.96 10.05 3.87
CA ASP A 85 -17.79 8.60 4.08
C ASP A 85 -17.70 7.75 2.79
N ARG A 86 -17.56 8.36 1.61
CA ARG A 86 -17.62 7.64 0.32
C ARG A 86 -16.23 7.31 -0.22
N SER A 87 -16.00 6.04 -0.55
CA SER A 87 -14.77 5.53 -1.18
C SER A 87 -15.13 4.34 -2.07
N TYR A 88 -14.67 4.32 -3.32
CA TYR A 88 -15.05 3.31 -4.31
C TYR A 88 -13.87 2.39 -4.64
N LEU A 89 -14.14 1.09 -4.73
CA LEU A 89 -13.12 0.05 -4.93
C LEU A 89 -13.30 -0.62 -6.29
N CYS A 90 -12.27 -0.57 -7.13
CA CYS A 90 -12.21 -1.36 -8.35
C CYS A 90 -11.49 -2.69 -8.07
N ARG A 91 -12.21 -3.82 -8.09
CA ARG A 91 -11.62 -5.17 -8.09
C ARG A 91 -11.61 -5.68 -9.53
N ARG A 92 -10.47 -6.23 -9.97
CA ARG A 92 -10.42 -7.13 -11.13
C ARG A 92 -10.86 -8.52 -10.71
#